data_AF-A0A6P0NHE8-F1
#
_entry.id   AF-A0A6P0NHE8-F1
#
_cell.length_a   1.000
_cell.length_b   1.000
_cell.length_c   1.000
_cell.angle_alpha   90.00
_cell.angle_beta   90.00
_cell.angle_gamma   90.00
#
_symmetry.space_group_name_H-M   'P 1'
#
loop_
_entity.id
_entity.type
_entity.pdbx_description
1 polymer ?
#
loop_
_entity_poly.entity_id
_entity_poly.type
_entity_poly.pdbx_seq_one_letter_code
_entity_poly.pdbx_strand_id
1 'polypeptide(L)'
;PVHLRDGRKHEPGMTLLRQMVLARAFPDLEPNQRLTKITAIFDSAETLDRLCTSSGGHVRNLLRFLNEWIMEEGKLPLSRNGLERMIKAQRHKLVLAITDDEWDLLRKVAKEKKVTGDDGYQILIRSRFVYEYYDQEEPWFDVNPILAEAKELQP
;
A
#
# COMPACT_ATOMS: atom_id res chain seq x y z
N PRO A 1 -5.71 -3.53 7.79
CA PRO A 1 -5.16 -4.05 6.50
C PRO A 1 -6.13 -3.78 5.33
N VAL A 2 -5.67 -3.92 4.08
CA VAL A 2 -6.49 -3.81 2.85
C VAL A 2 -6.75 -5.16 2.16
N HIS A 3 -5.99 -6.19 2.56
CA HIS A 3 -6.23 -7.60 2.23
C HIS A 3 -6.15 -8.43 3.51
N LEU A 4 -6.79 -9.59 3.52
CA LEU A 4 -6.68 -10.60 4.57
C LEU A 4 -5.47 -11.50 4.32
N ARG A 5 -5.13 -12.34 5.30
CA ARG A 5 -3.98 -13.27 5.24
C ARG A 5 -4.03 -14.20 4.02
N ASP A 6 -5.24 -14.58 3.59
CA ASP A 6 -5.50 -15.41 2.42
C ASP A 6 -5.51 -14.64 1.09
N GLY A 7 -5.19 -13.34 1.10
CA GLY A 7 -5.15 -12.47 -0.06
C GLY A 7 -6.50 -11.88 -0.47
N ARG A 8 -7.63 -12.27 0.16
CA ARG A 8 -8.93 -11.67 -0.14
C ARG A 8 -8.94 -10.19 0.23
N LYS A 9 -9.67 -9.38 -0.51
CA LYS A 9 -9.82 -7.95 -0.24
C LYS A 9 -10.53 -7.72 1.10
N HIS A 10 -9.98 -6.82 1.92
CA HIS A 10 -10.57 -6.42 3.19
C HIS A 10 -11.34 -5.10 3.00
N GLU A 11 -12.61 -5.21 2.59
CA GLU A 11 -13.46 -4.06 2.25
C GLU A 11 -13.68 -3.04 3.39
N PRO A 12 -13.79 -3.44 4.67
CA PRO A 12 -13.86 -2.46 5.76
C PRO A 12 -12.62 -1.56 5.80
N GLY A 13 -11.42 -2.15 5.64
CA GLY A 13 -10.18 -1.39 5.58
C GLY A 13 -10.11 -0.48 4.37
N MET A 14 -10.50 -0.98 3.19
CA MET A 14 -10.56 -0.18 1.96
C MET A 14 -11.51 1.01 2.10
N THR A 15 -12.70 0.80 2.68
CA THR A 15 -13.70 1.85 2.90
C THR A 15 -13.15 2.96 3.81
N LEU A 16 -12.51 2.59 4.92
CA LEU A 16 -11.90 3.56 5.83
C LEU A 16 -10.79 4.38 5.16
N LEU A 17 -9.93 3.76 4.34
CA LEU A 17 -8.87 4.49 3.64
C LEU A 17 -9.42 5.44 2.57
N ARG A 18 -10.41 5.00 1.78
CA ARG A 18 -11.11 5.88 0.81
C ARG A 18 -11.67 7.11 1.52
N GLN A 19 -12.39 6.90 2.62
CA GLN A 19 -12.97 7.98 3.41
C GLN A 19 -11.90 8.91 3.97
N MET A 20 -10.82 8.37 4.52
CA MET A 20 -9.72 9.16 5.04
C MET A 20 -9.09 10.07 3.97
N VAL A 21 -8.92 9.57 2.74
CA VAL A 21 -8.41 10.39 1.63
C VAL A 21 -9.41 11.49 1.27
N LEU A 22 -10.68 11.12 1.04
CA LEU A 22 -11.70 12.05 0.57
C LEU A 22 -12.08 13.09 1.63
N ALA A 23 -12.03 12.74 2.92
CA ALA A 23 -12.31 13.67 4.01
C ALA A 23 -11.31 14.83 4.10
N ARG A 24 -10.09 14.67 3.55
CA ARG A 24 -9.11 15.77 3.46
C ARG A 24 -9.45 16.75 2.35
N ALA A 25 -10.02 16.26 1.25
CA ALA A 25 -10.42 17.09 0.12
C ALA A 25 -11.81 17.72 0.31
N PHE A 26 -12.70 17.03 1.03
CA PHE A 26 -14.09 17.39 1.24
C PHE A 26 -14.50 17.21 2.72
N PRO A 27 -13.93 18.00 3.64
CA PRO A 27 -14.17 17.83 5.08
C PRO A 27 -15.64 18.01 5.45
N ASP A 28 -16.34 18.93 4.79
CA ASP A 28 -17.72 19.31 5.13
C ASP A 28 -18.79 18.41 4.51
N LEU A 29 -18.40 17.43 3.67
CA LEU A 29 -19.35 16.48 3.07
C LEU A 29 -19.51 15.23 3.93
N GLU A 30 -20.72 14.67 3.96
CA GLU A 30 -20.99 13.39 4.61
C GLU A 30 -20.28 12.23 3.87
N PRO A 31 -19.97 11.10 4.56
CA PRO A 31 -19.21 9.99 3.97
C PRO A 31 -19.72 9.50 2.61
N ASN A 32 -21.04 9.36 2.46
CA ASN A 32 -21.63 8.91 1.19
C ASN A 32 -21.54 9.97 0.09
N GLN A 33 -21.62 11.25 0.45
CA GLN A 33 -21.48 12.36 -0.50
C GLN A 33 -20.03 12.48 -1.00
N ARG A 34 -19.03 12.26 -0.13
CA ARG A 34 -17.61 12.23 -0.51
C ARG A 34 -17.32 11.23 -1.63
N LEU A 35 -17.94 10.05 -1.59
CA LEU A 35 -17.74 9.00 -2.60
C LEU A 35 -18.20 9.46 -4.00
N THR A 36 -19.23 10.31 -4.08
CA THR A 36 -19.68 10.89 -5.37
C THR A 36 -18.70 11.90 -5.95
N LYS A 37 -17.70 12.34 -5.17
CA LYS A 37 -16.69 13.33 -5.56
C LYS A 37 -15.33 12.72 -5.89
N ILE A 38 -15.22 11.40 -5.95
CA ILE A 38 -13.96 10.72 -6.29
C ILE A 38 -13.37 11.26 -7.61
N THR A 39 -14.20 11.41 -8.64
CA THR A 39 -13.76 11.87 -9.97
C THR A 39 -13.30 13.32 -10.03
N ALA A 40 -13.49 14.10 -8.95
CA ALA A 40 -12.93 15.44 -8.84
C ALA A 40 -11.44 15.41 -8.42
N ILE A 41 -10.97 14.31 -7.80
CA ILE A 41 -9.60 14.16 -7.29
C ILE A 41 -8.83 13.10 -8.06
N PHE A 42 -9.48 12.01 -8.47
CA PHE A 42 -8.87 10.88 -9.18
C PHE A 42 -9.58 10.66 -10.51
N ASP A 43 -8.90 10.16 -11.53
CA ASP A 43 -9.54 9.90 -12.83
C ASP A 43 -10.62 8.81 -12.76
N SER A 44 -10.49 7.89 -11.80
CA SER A 44 -11.48 6.85 -11.52
C SER A 44 -11.45 6.37 -10.06
N ALA A 45 -12.48 5.62 -9.65
CA ALA A 45 -12.51 4.99 -8.32
C ALA A 45 -11.45 3.90 -8.17
N GLU A 46 -11.14 3.18 -9.25
CA GLU A 46 -10.11 2.15 -9.32
C GLU A 46 -8.73 2.73 -9.07
N THR A 47 -8.50 3.99 -9.43
CA THR A 47 -7.24 4.70 -9.16
C THR A 47 -7.07 4.99 -7.67
N LEU A 48 -8.13 5.42 -6.97
CA LEU A 48 -8.10 5.55 -5.51
C LEU A 48 -7.90 4.18 -4.84
N ASP A 49 -8.62 3.15 -5.30
CA ASP A 49 -8.46 1.78 -4.82
C ASP A 49 -7.01 1.27 -5.00
N ARG A 50 -6.39 1.60 -6.13
CA ARG A 50 -4.99 1.26 -6.40
C ARG A 50 -4.04 1.92 -5.40
N LEU A 51 -4.25 3.19 -5.06
CA LEU A 51 -3.45 3.88 -4.04
C LEU A 51 -3.62 3.22 -2.67
N CYS A 52 -4.87 2.92 -2.27
CA CYS A 52 -5.17 2.25 -1.01
C CYS A 52 -4.50 0.87 -0.92
N THR A 53 -4.65 0.04 -1.95
CA THR A 53 -4.03 -1.31 -2.00
C THR A 53 -2.51 -1.25 -1.98
N SER A 54 -1.90 -0.36 -2.76
CA SER A 54 -0.43 -0.21 -2.81
C SER A 54 0.18 0.24 -1.48
N SER A 55 -0.59 0.95 -0.65
CA SER A 55 -0.14 1.33 0.70
C SER A 55 -0.14 0.20 1.72
N GLY A 56 -0.78 -0.95 1.44
CA GLY A 56 -1.05 -2.00 2.43
C GLY A 56 -2.02 -1.57 3.54
N GLY A 57 -2.61 -0.38 3.45
CA GLY A 57 -3.34 0.26 4.54
C GLY A 57 -2.46 0.93 5.59
N HIS A 58 -1.17 1.14 5.29
CA HIS A 58 -0.31 1.99 6.10
C HIS A 58 -0.60 3.46 5.83
N VAL A 59 -1.41 4.07 6.68
CA VAL A 59 -1.90 5.46 6.56
C VAL A 59 -0.78 6.47 6.28
N ARG A 60 0.34 6.38 7.00
CA ARG A 60 1.49 7.28 6.80
C ARG A 60 2.05 7.19 5.38
N ASN A 61 2.20 5.97 4.85
CA ASN A 61 2.72 5.76 3.50
C ASN A 61 1.70 6.22 2.45
N LEU A 62 0.41 5.91 2.66
CA LEU A 62 -0.66 6.37 1.78
C LEU A 62 -0.67 7.90 1.65
N LEU A 63 -0.62 8.63 2.77
CA LEU A 63 -0.65 10.10 2.75
C LEU A 63 0.62 10.70 2.15
N ARG A 64 1.78 10.11 2.44
CA ARG A 64 3.05 10.51 1.81
C ARG A 64 2.99 10.34 0.28
N PHE A 65 2.58 9.17 -0.18
CA PHE A 65 2.44 8.87 -1.62
C PHE A 65 1.43 9.79 -2.30
N LEU A 66 0.28 10.02 -1.67
CA LEU A 66 -0.72 10.94 -2.20
C LEU A 66 -0.15 12.35 -2.34
N ASN A 67 0.58 12.85 -1.33
CA ASN A 67 1.18 14.18 -1.39
C ASN A 67 2.24 14.27 -2.49
N GLU A 68 3.17 13.32 -2.56
CA GLU A 68 4.20 13.25 -3.62
C GLU A 68 3.56 13.24 -5.00
N TRP A 69 2.50 12.43 -5.17
CA TRP A 69 1.80 12.31 -6.44
C TRP A 69 1.06 13.59 -6.84
N ILE A 70 0.39 14.28 -5.91
CA ILE A 70 -0.23 15.59 -6.17
C ILE A 70 0.83 16.62 -6.60
N MET A 71 1.98 16.64 -5.93
CA MET A 71 3.07 17.56 -6.26
C MET A 71 3.69 17.26 -7.63
N GLU A 72 3.88 16.00 -7.98
CA GLU A 72 4.44 15.58 -9.27
C GLU A 72 3.48 15.84 -10.43
N GLU A 73 2.19 15.53 -10.26
CA GLU A 73 1.21 15.65 -11.33
C GLU A 73 0.72 17.10 -11.51
N GLY A 74 0.65 17.88 -10.43
CA GLY A 74 0.38 19.33 -10.46
C GLY A 74 -1.04 19.72 -10.90
N LYS A 75 -1.92 18.75 -11.16
CA LYS A 75 -3.31 18.96 -11.57
C LYS A 75 -4.23 17.86 -11.06
N LEU A 76 -5.52 18.17 -11.03
CA LEU A 76 -6.59 17.21 -10.78
C LEU A 76 -7.46 17.05 -12.05
N PRO A 77 -8.10 15.90 -12.26
CA PRO A 77 -7.96 14.67 -11.46
C PRO A 77 -6.59 14.00 -11.65
N LEU A 78 -6.09 13.35 -10.61
CA LEU A 78 -4.86 12.57 -10.61
C LEU A 78 -5.04 11.32 -11.47
N SER A 79 -4.08 11.01 -12.33
CA SER A 79 -4.21 9.94 -13.33
C SER A 79 -3.63 8.61 -12.89
N ARG A 80 -4.27 7.50 -13.29
CA ARG A 80 -3.77 6.14 -13.05
C ARG A 80 -2.32 5.97 -13.50
N ASN A 81 -1.97 6.57 -14.63
CA ASN A 81 -0.61 6.54 -15.17
C ASN A 81 0.40 7.26 -14.26
N GLY A 82 0.01 8.37 -13.63
CA GLY A 82 0.82 9.06 -12.63
C GLY A 82 1.11 8.17 -11.42
N LEU A 83 0.06 7.53 -10.89
CA LEU A 83 0.18 6.60 -9.76
C LEU A 83 1.12 5.42 -10.07
N GLU A 84 0.97 4.76 -11.23
CA GLU A 84 1.81 3.62 -11.58
C GLU A 84 3.28 4.02 -11.80
N ARG A 85 3.57 5.23 -12.30
CA ARG A 85 4.95 5.75 -12.38
C ARG A 85 5.57 5.90 -11.00
N MET A 86 4.84 6.49 -10.05
CA MET A 86 5.31 6.68 -8.68
C MET A 86 5.50 5.34 -7.95
N ILE A 87 4.57 4.40 -8.09
CA ILE A 87 4.70 3.02 -7.56
C ILE A 87 5.95 2.35 -8.14
N LYS A 88 6.15 2.43 -9.47
CA LYS A 88 7.33 1.85 -10.12
C LYS A 88 8.63 2.46 -9.63
N ALA A 89 8.69 3.78 -9.47
CA ALA A 89 9.87 4.48 -8.95
C ALA A 89 10.17 4.07 -7.51
N GLN A 90 9.14 3.96 -6.65
CA GLN A 90 9.31 3.50 -5.28
C GLN A 90 9.76 2.04 -5.21
N ARG A 91 9.16 1.14 -6.01
CA ARG A 91 9.58 -0.26 -6.11
C ARG A 91 11.05 -0.36 -6.50
N HIS A 92 11.48 0.41 -7.50
CA HIS A 92 12.89 0.40 -7.92
C HIS A 92 13.85 0.79 -6.79
N LYS A 93 13.52 1.83 -6.01
CA LYS A 93 14.31 2.23 -4.83
C LYS A 93 14.39 1.13 -3.78
N LEU A 94 13.27 0.46 -3.51
CA LEU A 94 13.24 -0.63 -2.52
C LEU A 94 14.04 -1.84 -3.01
N VAL A 95 13.88 -2.25 -4.27
CA VAL A 95 14.60 -3.39 -4.87
C VAL A 95 16.12 -3.19 -4.79
N LEU A 96 16.62 -1.99 -5.06
CA LEU A 96 18.06 -1.68 -4.98
C LEU A 96 18.64 -1.76 -3.56
N ALA A 97 17.79 -1.67 -2.53
CA ALA A 97 18.20 -1.69 -1.13
C ALA A 97 18.14 -3.08 -0.49
N ILE A 98 17.68 -4.10 -1.24
CA ILE A 98 17.48 -5.46 -0.73
C ILE A 98 18.65 -6.34 -1.19
N THR A 99 19.25 -7.06 -0.24
CA THR A 99 20.30 -8.06 -0.45
C THR A 99 19.72 -9.41 -0.87
N ASP A 100 20.55 -10.30 -1.41
CA ASP A 100 20.11 -11.63 -1.85
C ASP A 100 19.52 -12.48 -0.70
N ASP A 101 20.14 -12.43 0.48
CA ASP A 101 19.64 -13.13 1.68
C ASP A 101 18.29 -12.57 2.16
N GLU A 102 18.11 -11.24 2.08
CA GLU A 102 16.83 -10.61 2.41
C GLU A 102 15.74 -10.98 1.40
N TRP A 103 16.06 -11.16 0.12
CA TRP A 103 15.11 -11.68 -0.87
C TRP A 103 14.63 -13.09 -0.53
N ASP A 104 15.51 -13.96 -0.03
CA ASP A 104 15.12 -15.29 0.44
C ASP A 104 14.17 -15.22 1.64
N LEU A 105 14.44 -14.31 2.58
CA LEU A 105 13.53 -14.08 3.71
C LEU A 105 12.18 -13.53 3.24
N LEU A 106 12.15 -12.58 2.29
CA LEU A 106 10.91 -12.04 1.73
C LEU A 106 10.05 -13.12 1.06
N ARG A 107 10.67 -14.06 0.33
CA ARG A 107 9.97 -15.22 -0.24
C ARG A 107 9.34 -16.09 0.84
N LYS A 108 10.03 -16.33 1.95
CA LYS A 108 9.49 -17.07 3.10
C LYS A 108 8.31 -16.33 3.73
N VAL A 109 8.43 -15.03 3.98
CA VAL A 109 7.32 -14.21 4.51
C VAL A 109 6.10 -14.25 3.59
N ALA A 110 6.30 -14.08 2.27
CA ALA A 110 5.20 -14.08 1.31
C ALA A 110 4.38 -15.39 1.33
N LYS A 111 5.06 -16.51 1.60
CA LYS A 111 4.44 -17.85 1.68
C LYS A 111 3.84 -18.15 3.05
N GLU A 112 4.60 -17.88 4.11
CA GLU A 112 4.27 -18.34 5.47
C GLU A 112 3.44 -17.31 6.25
N LYS A 113 3.40 -16.06 5.77
CA LYS A 113 2.74 -14.91 6.41
C LYS A 113 3.22 -14.65 7.83
N LYS A 114 4.46 -15.04 8.12
CA LYS A 114 5.10 -14.99 9.43
C LYS A 114 6.53 -14.49 9.32
N VAL A 115 7.02 -13.98 10.44
CA VAL A 115 8.35 -13.45 10.66
C VAL A 115 8.87 -14.13 11.93
N THR A 116 10.05 -14.75 11.89
CA THR A 116 10.67 -15.36 13.08
C THR A 116 11.58 -14.36 13.80
N GLY A 117 11.87 -14.61 15.08
CA GLY A 117 12.58 -13.64 15.94
C GLY A 117 14.08 -13.45 15.68
N ASP A 118 14.59 -13.83 14.51
CA ASP A 118 16.00 -13.61 14.17
C ASP A 118 16.25 -12.17 13.65
N ASP A 119 17.53 -11.77 13.64
CA ASP A 119 17.96 -10.42 13.27
C ASP A 119 17.58 -10.06 11.82
N GLY A 120 17.57 -11.03 10.91
CA GLY A 120 17.25 -10.81 9.49
C GLY A 120 15.81 -10.34 9.30
N TYR A 121 14.88 -10.95 10.02
CA TYR A 121 13.48 -10.54 10.00
C TYR A 121 13.23 -9.16 10.63
N GLN A 122 13.97 -8.78 11.68
CA GLN A 122 13.89 -7.45 12.26
C GLN A 122 14.32 -6.37 11.26
N ILE A 123 15.33 -6.66 10.43
CA ILE A 123 15.76 -5.77 9.36
C ILE A 123 14.62 -5.57 8.35
N LEU A 124 13.94 -6.64 7.90
CA LEU A 124 12.83 -6.53 6.96
C LEU A 124 11.69 -5.61 7.45
N ILE A 125 11.36 -5.68 8.75
CA ILE A 125 10.32 -4.83 9.36
C ILE A 125 10.79 -3.37 9.45
N ARG A 126 12.02 -3.13 9.94
CA ARG A 126 12.58 -1.78 10.10
C ARG A 126 12.76 -1.07 8.77
N SER A 127 13.18 -1.80 7.74
CA SER A 127 13.31 -1.31 6.35
C SER A 127 11.96 -1.18 5.63
N ARG A 128 10.84 -1.58 6.27
CA ARG A 128 9.48 -1.51 5.71
C ARG A 128 9.33 -2.34 4.43
N PHE A 129 10.12 -3.41 4.32
CA PHE A 129 9.96 -4.41 3.27
C PHE A 129 8.84 -5.39 3.61
N VAL A 130 8.59 -5.59 4.90
CA VAL A 130 7.49 -6.38 5.44
C VAL A 130 6.64 -5.50 6.36
N TYR A 131 5.33 -5.70 6.29
CA TYR A 131 4.35 -5.04 7.15
C TYR A 131 3.73 -6.05 8.10
N GLU A 132 3.51 -5.60 9.34
CA GLU A 132 2.69 -6.29 10.32
C GLU A 132 1.23 -5.85 10.17
N TYR A 133 0.34 -6.83 10.26
CA TYR A 133 -1.10 -6.67 10.22
C TYR A 133 -1.72 -7.42 11.38
N TYR A 134 -2.92 -6.98 11.78
CA TYR A 134 -3.73 -7.65 12.78
C TYR A 134 -5.01 -8.13 12.13
N ASP A 135 -5.34 -9.40 12.33
CA ASP A 135 -6.69 -9.94 12.18
C ASP A 135 -7.30 -10.14 13.59
N GLN A 136 -8.48 -10.78 13.69
CA GLN A 136 -9.14 -10.99 14.99
C GLN A 136 -8.46 -12.06 15.87
N GLU A 137 -7.53 -12.83 15.30
CA GLU A 137 -6.89 -13.96 15.97
C GLU A 137 -5.48 -13.60 16.42
N GLU A 138 -4.60 -13.25 15.49
CA GLU A 138 -3.17 -13.05 15.74
C GLU A 138 -2.53 -12.04 14.76
N PRO A 139 -1.42 -11.38 15.14
CA PRO A 139 -0.63 -10.62 14.19
C PRO A 139 -0.09 -11.53 13.09
N TRP A 140 -0.05 -11.01 11.86
CA TRP A 140 0.55 -11.66 10.71
C TRP A 140 1.36 -10.66 9.90
N PHE A 141 2.20 -11.19 9.02
CA PHE A 141 3.14 -10.39 8.26
C PHE A 141 2.97 -10.64 6.78
N ASP A 142 3.14 -9.59 5.98
CA ASP A 142 3.25 -9.74 4.54
C ASP A 142 4.25 -8.78 3.94
N VAL A 143 4.70 -9.12 2.74
CA VAL A 143 5.54 -8.21 1.96
C VAL A 143 4.78 -6.92 1.67
N ASN A 144 5.49 -5.80 1.77
CA ASN A 144 5.01 -4.50 1.35
C ASN A 144 4.42 -4.60 -0.08
N PRO A 145 3.17 -4.18 -0.32
CA PRO A 145 2.51 -4.38 -1.62
C PRO A 145 3.26 -3.80 -2.81
N ILE A 146 4.02 -2.72 -2.64
CA ILE A 146 4.86 -2.15 -3.71
C ILE A 146 5.98 -3.12 -4.09
N LEU A 147 6.55 -3.84 -3.12
CA LEU A 147 7.56 -4.87 -3.34
C LEU A 147 6.96 -6.18 -3.81
N ALA A 148 5.74 -6.54 -3.42
CA ALA A 148 5.09 -7.78 -3.84
C ALA A 148 4.97 -7.90 -5.38
N GLU A 149 4.97 -6.77 -6.09
CA GLU A 149 4.98 -6.71 -7.55
C GLU A 149 6.40 -6.76 -8.16
N ALA A 150 7.45 -6.93 -7.37
CA ALA A 150 8.82 -7.09 -7.86
C ALA A 150 9.00 -8.46 -8.53
N LYS A 151 9.82 -8.50 -9.58
CA LYS A 151 10.05 -9.72 -10.38
C LYS A 151 10.66 -10.86 -9.54
N GLU A 152 11.40 -10.51 -8.51
CA GLU A 152 12.09 -11.41 -7.57
C GLU A 152 11.11 -12.20 -6.67
N LEU A 153 9.85 -11.78 -6.61
CA LEU A 153 8.76 -12.40 -5.84
C LEU A 153 7.65 -12.98 -6.74
N GLN A 154 7.77 -12.85 -8.06
CA GLN A 154 6.86 -13.51 -8.99
C GLN A 154 7.32 -14.96 -9.21
N PRO A 155 6.38 -15.90 -9.40
CA PRO A 155 6.69 -17.30 -9.71
C PRO A 155 7.38 -17.47 -11.07
#